data_AF-A0AA36HXT9-F1
#
_entry.id   AF-A0AA36HXT9-F1
#
_cell.length_a   1.000
_cell.length_b   1.000
_cell.length_c   1.000
_cell.angle_alpha   90.00
_cell.angle_beta   90.00
_cell.angle_gamma   90.00
#
_symmetry.space_group_name_H-M   'P 1'
#
loop_
_entity.id
_entity.type
_entity.pdbx_description
1 polymer ?
#
loop_
_entity_poly.entity_id
_entity_poly.type
_entity_poly.pdbx_seq_one_letter_code
_entity_poly.pdbx_strand_id
1 'polypeptide(L)'
;MKQACWLLALRLGAGQVVPAAPRPTDSQPCPCPDPIYGEDICYEPVCPPGYFRCCATCYEAPCYGLKKDLELSWRGIYECILCEPGDYCDGCDTFKKCPDNTQPTREGARVSRAGSTRIADCESCAAGMEASFRRDRCVEDYSHVCNEEFVQRCIRSCKAEEPSRGKKLTPCEQIKCEMFCAKLWSDDCAVVVGRICRDLTTAKDSGVIGVEGSDTQADVLECDVDCDFATRSGFVVAVAILGLLL
;
A
#
# COMPACT_ATOMS: atom_id res chain seq x y z
N MET A 1 -55.25 -27.03 -31.25
CA MET A 1 -54.05 -26.17 -31.12
C MET A 1 -54.14 -25.45 -29.78
N LYS A 2 -53.40 -25.89 -28.75
CA LYS A 2 -53.40 -25.27 -27.41
C LYS A 2 -51.96 -24.86 -27.07
N GLN A 3 -51.77 -23.56 -26.88
CA GLN A 3 -50.51 -22.92 -26.50
C GLN A 3 -50.21 -23.22 -25.02
N ALA A 4 -48.97 -23.63 -24.74
CA ALA A 4 -48.44 -23.77 -23.39
C ALA A 4 -47.63 -22.51 -23.04
N CYS A 5 -48.14 -21.76 -22.07
CA CYS A 5 -47.51 -20.58 -21.48
C CYS A 5 -46.50 -21.07 -20.41
N TRP A 6 -45.21 -20.84 -20.62
CA TRP A 6 -44.15 -21.15 -19.66
C TRP A 6 -43.93 -19.95 -18.75
N LEU A 7 -44.34 -20.09 -17.48
CA LEU A 7 -44.03 -19.17 -16.39
C LEU A 7 -42.59 -19.40 -15.92
N LEU A 8 -41.71 -18.43 -16.18
CA LEU A 8 -40.40 -18.33 -15.52
C LEU A 8 -40.60 -17.82 -14.09
N ALA A 9 -40.35 -18.70 -13.12
CA ALA A 9 -40.25 -18.34 -11.71
C ALA A 9 -38.87 -17.73 -11.42
N LEU A 10 -38.81 -16.42 -11.17
CA LEU A 10 -37.65 -15.78 -10.55
C LEU A 10 -37.49 -16.34 -9.13
N ARG A 11 -36.43 -17.10 -8.89
CA ARG A 11 -35.93 -17.37 -7.53
C ARG A 11 -35.18 -16.15 -7.04
N LEU A 12 -35.80 -15.37 -6.16
CA LEU A 12 -35.11 -14.44 -5.26
C LEU A 12 -34.14 -15.27 -4.40
N GLY A 13 -32.85 -15.15 -4.68
CA GLY A 13 -31.80 -15.71 -3.83
C GLY A 13 -31.86 -15.04 -2.46
N ALA A 14 -32.09 -15.83 -1.42
CA ALA A 14 -31.89 -15.39 -0.05
C ALA A 14 -30.43 -14.91 0.07
N GLY A 15 -30.25 -13.61 0.34
CA GLY A 15 -28.94 -13.06 0.63
C GLY A 15 -28.32 -13.86 1.78
N GLN A 16 -27.16 -14.46 1.53
CA GLN A 16 -26.34 -15.02 2.60
C GLN A 16 -26.05 -13.87 3.58
N VAL A 17 -26.73 -13.89 4.73
CA VAL A 17 -26.34 -13.10 5.88
C VAL A 17 -24.98 -13.63 6.29
N VAL A 18 -23.92 -12.91 5.94
CA VAL A 18 -22.57 -13.20 6.43
C VAL A 18 -22.65 -13.07 7.96
N PRO A 19 -22.43 -14.16 8.72
CA PRO A 19 -22.49 -14.07 10.17
C PRO A 19 -21.44 -13.06 10.65
N ALA A 20 -21.90 -12.05 11.39
CA ALA A 20 -21.01 -11.10 12.05
C ALA A 20 -20.01 -11.88 12.92
N ALA A 21 -18.73 -11.53 12.82
CA ALA A 21 -17.70 -12.15 13.63
C ALA A 21 -18.05 -12.00 15.14
N PRO A 22 -17.82 -13.03 15.97
CA PRO A 22 -18.13 -12.98 17.39
C PRO A 22 -17.38 -11.84 18.08
N ARG A 23 -18.08 -11.07 18.92
CA ARG A 23 -17.49 -9.99 19.72
C ARG A 23 -16.48 -10.56 20.75
N PRO A 24 -15.27 -9.96 20.89
CA PRO A 24 -14.35 -10.31 21.96
C PRO A 24 -15.01 -10.06 23.34
N THR A 25 -14.85 -11.00 24.28
CA THR A 25 -15.44 -10.95 25.63
C THR A 25 -14.51 -10.22 26.61
N ASP A 26 -15.10 -9.58 27.64
CA ASP A 26 -14.51 -8.67 28.66
C ASP A 26 -13.37 -9.22 29.56
N SER A 27 -12.73 -10.34 29.22
CA SER A 27 -11.75 -11.01 30.08
C SER A 27 -10.28 -10.82 29.66
N GLN A 28 -10.01 -10.04 28.62
CA GLN A 28 -8.66 -9.71 28.17
C GLN A 28 -8.32 -8.24 28.47
N PRO A 29 -7.05 -7.92 28.80
CA PRO A 29 -6.61 -6.53 28.90
C PRO A 29 -7.00 -5.78 27.63
N CYS A 30 -7.54 -4.57 27.77
CA CYS A 30 -8.05 -3.77 26.64
C CYS A 30 -6.98 -3.70 25.54
N PRO A 31 -7.20 -4.35 24.38
CA PRO A 31 -6.19 -4.34 23.31
C PRO A 31 -6.05 -2.95 22.70
N CYS A 32 -7.12 -2.16 22.75
CA CYS A 32 -7.21 -0.83 22.19
C CYS A 32 -7.69 0.15 23.27
N PRO A 33 -6.82 1.01 23.83
CA PRO A 33 -7.24 2.04 24.77
C PRO A 33 -8.02 3.14 24.04
N ASP A 34 -9.05 3.68 24.68
CA ASP A 34 -9.82 4.79 24.11
C ASP A 34 -8.99 6.09 24.11
N PRO A 35 -8.80 6.74 22.94
CA PRO A 35 -7.96 7.93 22.86
C PRO A 35 -8.56 9.16 23.55
N ILE A 36 -9.86 9.15 23.87
CA ILE A 36 -10.58 10.25 24.53
C ILE A 36 -10.65 10.02 26.04
N TYR A 37 -11.00 8.79 26.45
CA TYR A 37 -11.29 8.49 27.85
C TYR A 37 -10.15 7.76 28.60
N GLY A 38 -9.10 7.34 27.90
CA GLY A 38 -7.92 6.73 28.49
C GLY A 38 -7.95 5.20 28.52
N GLU A 39 -6.96 4.62 29.22
CA GLU A 39 -6.66 3.18 29.20
C GLU A 39 -7.73 2.30 29.89
N ASP A 40 -8.59 2.89 30.72
CA ASP A 40 -9.64 2.19 31.47
C ASP A 40 -10.89 1.86 30.62
N ILE A 41 -11.01 2.44 29.42
CA ILE A 41 -12.12 2.20 28.49
C ILE A 41 -11.58 1.50 27.24
N CYS A 42 -12.07 0.29 26.98
CA CYS A 42 -11.73 -0.44 25.75
C CYS A 42 -12.46 0.17 24.55
N TYR A 43 -11.71 0.66 23.58
CA TYR A 43 -12.24 1.07 22.28
C TYR A 43 -12.59 -0.17 21.43
N GLU A 44 -13.79 -0.19 20.83
CA GLU A 44 -14.19 -1.20 19.84
C GLU A 44 -13.79 -0.73 18.43
N PRO A 45 -12.78 -1.36 17.79
CA PRO A 45 -12.29 -0.92 16.49
C PRO A 45 -13.31 -1.12 15.38
N VAL A 46 -13.42 -0.18 14.44
CA VAL A 46 -14.36 -0.21 13.31
C VAL A 46 -13.82 -0.97 12.11
N CYS A 47 -12.51 -0.96 11.94
CA CYS A 47 -11.81 -1.60 10.85
C CYS A 47 -11.25 -2.96 11.25
N PRO A 48 -11.20 -3.92 10.31
CA PRO A 48 -10.54 -5.19 10.57
C PRO A 48 -9.02 -5.00 10.79
N PRO A 49 -8.34 -5.95 11.46
CA PRO A 49 -6.87 -5.93 11.57
C PRO A 49 -6.19 -5.77 10.21
N GLY A 50 -5.09 -5.03 10.16
CA GLY A 50 -4.41 -4.67 8.91
C GLY A 50 -4.99 -3.43 8.22
N TYR A 51 -6.02 -2.81 8.80
CA TYR A 51 -6.60 -1.55 8.35
C TYR A 51 -6.64 -0.53 9.49
N PHE A 52 -6.59 0.74 9.15
CA PHE A 52 -6.80 1.85 10.08
C PHE A 52 -7.96 2.73 9.63
N ARG A 53 -8.55 3.45 10.58
CA ARG A 53 -9.73 4.27 10.30
C ARG A 53 -9.32 5.63 9.75
N CYS A 54 -10.01 6.04 8.69
CA CYS A 54 -9.94 7.39 8.17
C CYS A 54 -11.32 7.89 7.74
N CYS A 55 -11.70 9.07 8.21
CA CYS A 55 -13.03 9.62 7.97
C CYS A 55 -13.17 10.21 6.55
N ALA A 56 -13.78 9.46 5.63
CA ALA A 56 -14.00 9.90 4.25
C ALA A 56 -14.91 11.14 4.10
N THR A 57 -15.71 11.44 5.13
CA THR A 57 -16.69 12.53 5.17
C THR A 57 -16.21 13.73 5.97
N CYS A 58 -15.12 13.60 6.73
CA CYS A 58 -14.55 14.70 7.50
C CYS A 58 -13.67 15.53 6.57
N TYR A 59 -14.05 16.78 6.31
CA TYR A 59 -13.36 17.67 5.36
C TYR A 59 -11.86 17.84 5.64
N GLU A 60 -11.47 17.77 6.91
CA GLU A 60 -10.09 17.92 7.36
C GLU A 60 -9.28 16.61 7.26
N ALA A 61 -9.93 15.47 7.02
CA ALA A 61 -9.25 14.19 6.96
C ALA A 61 -8.50 14.05 5.61
N PRO A 62 -7.27 13.50 5.62
CA PRO A 62 -6.51 13.25 4.39
C PRO A 62 -7.24 12.37 3.36
N CYS A 63 -8.17 11.52 3.82
CA CYS A 63 -8.98 10.65 2.98
C CYS A 63 -10.31 11.25 2.52
N TYR A 64 -10.55 12.54 2.79
CA TYR A 64 -11.78 13.20 2.38
C TYR A 64 -12.01 13.05 0.87
N GLY A 65 -13.16 12.48 0.49
CA GLY A 65 -13.53 12.26 -0.91
C GLY A 65 -12.94 11.00 -1.58
N LEU A 66 -12.09 10.22 -0.90
CA LEU A 66 -11.44 9.02 -1.45
C LEU A 66 -12.29 7.74 -1.40
N LYS A 67 -13.61 7.83 -1.60
CA LYS A 67 -14.57 6.72 -1.36
C LYS A 67 -14.25 5.38 -2.04
N LYS A 68 -13.52 5.37 -3.16
CA LYS A 68 -13.20 4.16 -3.93
C LYS A 68 -11.98 3.38 -3.41
N ASP A 69 -11.27 3.96 -2.44
CA ASP A 69 -9.96 3.47 -1.98
C ASP A 69 -10.02 3.03 -0.51
N LEU A 70 -11.23 3.06 0.05
CA LEU A 70 -11.53 2.69 1.41
C LEU A 70 -12.29 1.36 1.38
N GLU A 71 -12.04 0.53 2.37
CA GLU A 71 -12.83 -0.66 2.65
C GLU A 71 -14.00 -0.33 3.59
N LEU A 72 -15.01 -1.20 3.55
CA LEU A 72 -16.17 -1.12 4.44
C LEU A 72 -15.76 -1.49 5.86
N SER A 73 -16.02 -0.61 6.83
CA SER A 73 -16.02 -0.95 8.25
C SER A 73 -17.17 -1.91 8.56
N TRP A 74 -17.15 -2.56 9.73
CA TRP A 74 -18.29 -3.40 10.15
C TRP A 74 -19.59 -2.60 10.33
N ARG A 75 -19.49 -1.26 10.38
CA ARG A 75 -20.63 -0.32 10.40
C ARG A 75 -21.23 -0.07 9.00
N GLY A 76 -20.64 -0.62 7.95
CA GLY A 76 -21.07 -0.42 6.57
C GLY A 76 -20.70 0.94 5.98
N ILE A 77 -19.65 1.59 6.51
CA ILE A 77 -19.16 2.88 6.05
C ILE A 77 -17.79 2.67 5.40
N TYR A 78 -17.57 3.30 4.23
CA TYR A 78 -16.26 3.35 3.58
C TYR A 78 -15.32 4.28 4.38
N GLU A 79 -14.63 3.73 5.37
CA GLU A 79 -13.76 4.46 6.29
C GLU A 79 -12.47 3.70 6.68
N CYS A 80 -12.18 2.55 6.09
CA CYS A 80 -11.00 1.75 6.43
C CYS A 80 -9.93 1.82 5.34
N ILE A 81 -8.69 2.16 5.70
CA ILE A 81 -7.54 2.20 4.79
C ILE A 81 -6.63 1.02 5.11
N LEU A 82 -6.20 0.31 4.07
CA LEU A 82 -5.20 -0.77 4.20
C LEU A 82 -3.90 -0.18 4.74
N CYS A 83 -3.30 -0.84 5.74
CA CYS A 83 -2.01 -0.41 6.28
C CYS A 83 -0.95 -0.33 5.18
N GLU A 84 -0.22 0.78 5.12
CA GLU A 84 0.84 0.96 4.13
C GLU A 84 2.04 0.06 4.46
N PRO A 85 2.83 -0.35 3.45
CA PRO A 85 4.08 -1.04 3.69
C PRO A 85 5.06 -0.19 4.53
N GLY A 86 5.81 -0.83 5.41
CA GLY A 86 6.64 -0.18 6.42
C GLY A 86 5.88 0.22 7.71
N ASP A 87 4.56 0.03 7.75
CA ASP A 87 3.73 0.26 8.91
C ASP A 87 3.02 -1.04 9.33
N TYR A 88 2.38 -1.04 10.49
CA TYR A 88 1.49 -2.11 10.94
C TYR A 88 0.26 -1.55 11.65
N CYS A 89 -0.86 -2.25 11.49
CA CYS A 89 -2.16 -1.87 12.00
C CYS A 89 -2.67 -3.00 12.88
N ASP A 90 -2.50 -2.85 14.20
CA ASP A 90 -2.80 -3.85 15.25
C ASP A 90 -4.30 -4.09 15.48
N GLY A 91 -5.14 -3.51 14.62
CA GLY A 91 -6.57 -3.61 14.69
C GLY A 91 -7.19 -2.60 15.65
N CYS A 92 -6.46 -1.57 16.10
CA CYS A 92 -7.01 -0.49 16.93
C CYS A 92 -7.39 0.77 16.15
N ASP A 93 -7.83 0.63 14.89
CA ASP A 93 -8.16 1.75 13.98
C ASP A 93 -7.04 2.79 13.77
N THR A 94 -5.83 2.45 14.19
CA THR A 94 -4.64 3.29 14.09
C THR A 94 -3.55 2.52 13.36
N PHE A 95 -2.60 3.26 12.79
CA PHE A 95 -1.40 2.68 12.20
C PHE A 95 -0.19 3.09 13.06
N LYS A 96 0.81 2.22 13.09
CA LYS A 96 2.09 2.46 13.76
C LYS A 96 3.21 2.19 12.76
N LYS A 97 4.20 3.08 12.73
CA LYS A 97 5.38 2.88 11.90
C LYS A 97 6.19 1.71 12.44
N CYS A 98 6.68 0.85 11.55
CA CYS A 98 7.68 -0.13 11.94
C CYS A 98 8.91 0.62 12.48
N PRO A 99 9.39 0.30 13.69
CA PRO A 99 10.53 0.98 14.28
C PRO A 99 11.78 0.69 13.47
N ASP A 100 12.67 1.68 13.37
CA ASP A 100 13.95 1.52 12.69
C ASP A 100 14.78 0.44 13.39
N ASN A 101 15.56 -0.28 12.60
CA ASN A 101 16.51 -1.23 13.14
C ASN A 101 17.76 -0.50 13.60
N THR A 102 18.21 -0.78 14.82
CA THR A 102 19.40 -0.16 15.44
C THR A 102 20.58 -1.12 15.55
N GLN A 103 20.47 -2.33 14.96
CA GLN A 103 21.56 -3.29 14.98
C GLN A 103 22.68 -2.83 14.04
N PRO A 104 23.95 -2.87 14.47
CA PRO A 104 25.08 -2.54 13.62
C PRO A 104 25.03 -3.32 12.30
N THR A 105 25.38 -2.67 11.19
CA THR A 105 25.37 -3.22 9.81
C THR A 105 23.99 -3.50 9.20
N ARG A 106 22.90 -3.26 9.94
CA ARG A 106 21.51 -3.40 9.47
C ARG A 106 20.67 -2.19 9.89
N GLU A 107 21.30 -1.04 10.02
CA GLU A 107 20.64 0.18 10.47
C GLU A 107 19.65 0.69 9.43
N GLY A 108 18.58 1.34 9.87
CA GLY A 108 17.63 2.01 8.98
C GLY A 108 16.21 1.47 9.05
N ALA A 109 15.39 1.93 8.11
CA ALA A 109 13.96 1.64 8.10
C ALA A 109 13.70 0.13 7.92
N ARG A 110 12.75 -0.38 8.69
CA ARG A 110 12.22 -1.73 8.49
C ARG A 110 11.18 -1.75 7.38
N VAL A 111 11.02 -2.91 6.78
CA VAL A 111 10.02 -3.21 5.75
C VAL A 111 8.88 -4.01 6.35
N SER A 112 7.68 -3.86 5.81
CA SER A 112 6.54 -4.72 6.15
C SER A 112 5.65 -4.84 4.93
N ARG A 113 4.79 -5.86 4.89
CA ARG A 113 3.80 -5.99 3.83
C ARG A 113 2.67 -5.00 4.03
N ALA A 114 2.00 -4.61 2.94
CA ALA A 114 0.71 -3.93 3.05
C ALA A 114 -0.26 -4.80 3.87
N GLY A 115 -1.01 -4.18 4.78
CA GLY A 115 -1.94 -4.88 5.67
C GLY A 115 -1.29 -5.63 6.83
N SER A 116 0.00 -5.38 7.13
CA SER A 116 0.67 -5.96 8.30
C SER A 116 -0.09 -5.64 9.59
N THR A 117 -0.15 -6.60 10.50
CA THR A 117 -1.02 -6.54 11.69
C THR A 117 -0.24 -6.43 12.99
N ARG A 118 1.04 -6.76 12.98
CA ARG A 118 1.86 -6.82 14.20
C ARG A 118 3.28 -6.33 13.92
N ILE A 119 3.93 -5.88 14.97
CA ILE A 119 5.35 -5.50 14.93
C ILE A 119 6.27 -6.66 14.47
N ALA A 120 5.85 -7.91 14.68
CA ALA A 120 6.59 -9.08 14.21
C ALA A 120 6.57 -9.24 12.68
N ASP A 121 5.67 -8.54 11.98
CA ASP A 121 5.65 -8.48 10.52
C ASP A 121 6.64 -7.42 9.99
N CYS A 122 7.26 -6.62 10.88
CA CYS A 122 8.31 -5.67 10.53
C CYS A 122 9.66 -6.37 10.42
N GLU A 123 10.15 -6.52 9.19
CA GLU A 123 11.40 -7.20 8.88
C GLU A 123 12.55 -6.20 8.73
N SER A 124 13.74 -6.60 9.16
CA SER A 124 14.96 -5.81 8.97
C SER A 124 15.70 -6.30 7.73
N CYS A 125 16.24 -5.37 6.95
CA CYS A 125 17.04 -5.72 5.79
C CYS A 125 18.38 -6.35 6.18
N ALA A 126 18.92 -7.18 5.28
CA ALA A 126 20.23 -7.79 5.44
C ALA A 126 21.35 -6.73 5.34
N ALA A 127 22.57 -7.08 5.73
CA ALA A 127 23.69 -6.16 5.61
C ALA A 127 23.97 -5.80 4.14
N GLY A 128 24.16 -4.51 3.85
CA GLY A 128 24.30 -3.98 2.50
C GLY A 128 22.98 -3.82 1.73
N MET A 129 21.85 -4.04 2.40
CA MET A 129 20.52 -3.80 1.87
C MET A 129 19.81 -2.77 2.75
N GLU A 130 18.90 -2.01 2.17
CA GLU A 130 18.03 -1.10 2.89
C GLU A 130 16.59 -1.21 2.42
N ALA A 131 15.66 -0.56 3.12
CA ALA A 131 14.26 -0.55 2.71
C ALA A 131 14.10 0.18 1.37
N SER A 132 13.28 -0.36 0.48
CA SER A 132 12.83 0.37 -0.72
C SER A 132 12.20 1.71 -0.33
N PHE A 133 12.09 2.65 -1.28
CA PHE A 133 11.40 3.93 -1.04
C PHE A 133 9.97 3.77 -0.50
N ARG A 134 9.34 2.63 -0.76
CA ARG A 134 7.98 2.29 -0.33
C ARG A 134 7.93 1.38 0.89
N ARG A 135 9.08 0.92 1.38
CA ARG A 135 9.24 0.06 2.55
C ARG A 135 8.50 -1.29 2.46
N ASP A 136 8.25 -1.75 1.24
CA ASP A 136 7.59 -3.03 0.94
C ASP A 136 8.57 -4.20 0.75
N ARG A 137 9.85 -3.90 0.51
CA ARG A 137 10.90 -4.88 0.24
C ARG A 137 12.28 -4.31 0.56
N CYS A 138 13.24 -5.20 0.76
CA CYS A 138 14.65 -4.82 0.88
C CYS A 138 15.30 -4.76 -0.51
N VAL A 139 16.13 -3.75 -0.73
CA VAL A 139 16.86 -3.51 -1.98
C VAL A 139 18.32 -3.18 -1.68
N GLU A 140 19.18 -3.22 -2.71
CA GLU A 140 20.57 -2.76 -2.59
C GLU A 140 20.60 -1.31 -2.08
N ASP A 141 21.54 -1.00 -1.19
CA ASP A 141 21.74 0.34 -0.63
C ASP A 141 21.87 1.38 -1.76
N TYR A 142 21.02 2.40 -1.70
CA TYR A 142 20.90 3.53 -2.61
C TYR A 142 21.01 4.89 -1.89
N SER A 143 20.89 4.94 -0.57
CA SER A 143 20.82 6.17 0.24
C SER A 143 22.05 7.06 0.09
N HIS A 144 23.19 6.47 -0.25
CA HIS A 144 24.43 7.20 -0.55
C HIS A 144 24.41 7.98 -1.88
N VAL A 145 23.43 7.74 -2.76
CA VAL A 145 23.29 8.37 -4.08
C VAL A 145 21.95 9.09 -4.23
N CYS A 146 20.88 8.48 -3.73
CA CYS A 146 19.52 8.99 -3.84
C CYS A 146 19.12 9.80 -2.61
N ASN A 147 18.40 10.91 -2.81
CA ASN A 147 17.70 11.58 -1.73
C ASN A 147 16.32 10.91 -1.53
N GLU A 148 16.21 10.08 -0.48
CA GLU A 148 15.02 9.31 -0.17
C GLU A 148 13.76 10.19 -0.03
N GLU A 149 13.86 11.30 0.71
CA GLU A 149 12.72 12.20 0.94
C GLU A 149 12.18 12.82 -0.35
N PHE A 150 13.08 13.21 -1.25
CA PHE A 150 12.72 13.74 -2.56
C PHE A 150 12.01 12.68 -3.41
N VAL A 151 12.60 11.49 -3.52
CA VAL A 151 12.07 10.41 -4.34
C VAL A 151 10.71 9.95 -3.81
N GLN A 152 10.56 9.76 -2.50
CA GLN A 152 9.26 9.43 -1.88
C GLN A 152 8.19 10.50 -2.13
N ARG A 153 8.55 11.79 -2.05
CA ARG A 153 7.61 12.89 -2.34
C ARG A 153 7.17 12.89 -3.81
N CYS A 154 8.10 12.63 -4.72
CA CYS A 154 7.79 12.46 -6.13
C CYS A 154 6.86 11.26 -6.34
N ILE A 155 7.13 10.10 -5.72
CA ILE A 155 6.31 8.89 -5.84
C ILE A 155 4.86 9.13 -5.35
N ARG A 156 4.68 9.81 -4.22
CA ARG A 156 3.34 10.18 -3.69
C ARG A 156 2.51 11.07 -4.63
N SER A 157 3.16 11.68 -5.62
CA SER A 157 2.56 12.57 -6.60
C SER A 157 2.26 11.87 -7.93
N CYS A 158 2.73 10.64 -8.11
CA CYS A 158 2.40 9.82 -9.27
C CYS A 158 0.91 9.49 -9.32
N LYS A 159 0.40 9.30 -10.55
CA LYS A 159 -0.97 8.93 -10.84
C LYS A 159 -0.97 7.77 -11.82
N ALA A 160 -2.02 6.96 -11.76
CA ALA A 160 -2.23 5.87 -12.69
C ALA A 160 -2.33 6.42 -14.13
N GLU A 161 -1.89 5.63 -15.11
CA GLU A 161 -2.04 5.94 -16.53
C GLU A 161 -3.53 6.07 -16.89
N GLU A 162 -4.36 5.22 -16.27
CA GLU A 162 -5.80 5.32 -16.37
C GLU A 162 -6.36 6.35 -15.35
N PRO A 163 -6.96 7.47 -15.79
CA PRO A 163 -7.40 8.53 -14.89
C PRO A 163 -8.46 8.08 -13.87
N SER A 164 -9.22 7.03 -14.20
CA SER A 164 -10.28 6.48 -13.34
C SER A 164 -9.75 5.88 -12.03
N ARG A 165 -8.49 5.42 -12.04
CA ARG A 165 -7.80 4.79 -10.89
C ARG A 165 -7.09 5.80 -9.99
N GLY A 166 -6.93 7.04 -10.43
CA GLY A 166 -6.38 8.12 -9.60
C GLY A 166 -4.97 7.82 -9.11
N LYS A 167 -4.81 7.56 -7.80
CA LYS A 167 -3.53 7.22 -7.16
C LYS A 167 -3.24 5.72 -7.07
N LYS A 168 -4.14 4.85 -7.53
CA LYS A 168 -3.92 3.40 -7.55
C LYS A 168 -3.01 2.99 -8.69
N LEU A 169 -1.71 2.99 -8.42
CA LEU A 169 -0.70 2.50 -9.35
C LEU A 169 -0.70 0.97 -9.36
N THR A 170 -0.67 0.36 -10.53
CA THR A 170 -0.33 -1.08 -10.68
C THR A 170 1.13 -1.31 -10.29
N PRO A 171 1.56 -2.55 -10.00
CA PRO A 171 2.97 -2.86 -9.76
C PRO A 171 3.91 -2.31 -10.84
N CYS A 172 3.51 -2.42 -12.12
CA CYS A 172 4.27 -1.84 -13.23
C CYS A 172 4.34 -0.31 -13.17
N GLU A 173 3.22 0.38 -12.94
CA GLU A 173 3.19 1.84 -12.81
C GLU A 173 3.99 2.34 -11.61
N GLN A 174 4.05 1.55 -10.53
CA GLN A 174 4.87 1.85 -9.35
C GLN A 174 6.35 1.84 -9.73
N ILE A 175 6.83 0.82 -10.46
CA ILE A 175 8.22 0.74 -10.91
C ILE A 175 8.53 1.88 -11.89
N LYS A 176 7.63 2.16 -12.85
CA LYS A 176 7.75 3.31 -13.77
C LYS A 176 7.89 4.64 -13.02
N CYS A 177 7.06 4.84 -11.99
CA CYS A 177 7.09 6.01 -11.13
C CYS A 177 8.39 6.11 -10.32
N GLU A 178 8.83 5.01 -9.69
CA GLU A 178 10.10 4.93 -8.97
C GLU A 178 11.29 5.32 -9.88
N MET A 179 11.35 4.74 -11.08
CA MET A 179 12.37 5.04 -12.08
C MET A 179 12.35 6.50 -12.54
N PHE A 180 11.16 7.04 -12.83
CA PHE A 180 10.98 8.44 -13.20
C PHE A 180 11.47 9.38 -12.10
N CYS A 181 11.08 9.12 -10.85
CA CYS A 181 11.45 9.95 -9.71
C CYS A 181 12.94 9.87 -9.38
N ALA A 182 13.56 8.70 -9.51
CA ALA A 182 15.00 8.52 -9.36
C ALA A 182 15.76 9.33 -10.42
N LYS A 183 15.34 9.25 -11.69
CA LYS A 183 15.93 10.02 -12.80
C LYS A 183 15.73 11.53 -12.64
N LEU A 184 14.59 11.96 -12.12
CA LEU A 184 14.32 13.36 -11.83
C LEU A 184 15.26 13.92 -10.75
N TRP A 185 15.66 13.09 -9.79
CA TRP A 185 16.64 13.45 -8.77
C TRP A 185 18.06 13.53 -9.34
N SER A 186 18.57 12.44 -9.91
CA SER A 186 19.90 12.39 -10.54
C SER A 186 20.09 11.16 -11.42
N ASP A 187 21.04 11.23 -12.36
CA ASP A 187 21.40 10.11 -13.23
C ASP A 187 22.00 8.94 -12.43
N ASP A 188 22.81 9.22 -11.41
CA ASP A 188 23.44 8.19 -10.58
C ASP A 188 22.39 7.43 -9.75
N CYS A 189 21.42 8.15 -9.17
CA CYS A 189 20.33 7.52 -8.45
C CYS A 189 19.49 6.66 -9.38
N ALA A 190 19.22 7.18 -10.59
CA ALA A 190 18.57 6.41 -11.62
C ALA A 190 19.31 5.09 -11.82
N VAL A 191 20.63 5.08 -12.07
CA VAL A 191 21.45 3.88 -12.30
C VAL A 191 21.26 2.81 -11.24
N VAL A 192 21.26 3.19 -9.96
CA VAL A 192 21.02 2.25 -8.84
C VAL A 192 19.60 1.69 -8.91
N VAL A 193 18.59 2.54 -9.04
CA VAL A 193 17.18 2.12 -9.12
C VAL A 193 16.90 1.29 -10.38
N GLY A 194 17.63 1.51 -11.48
CA GLY A 194 17.53 0.70 -12.69
C GLY A 194 17.98 -0.75 -12.47
N ARG A 195 18.92 -1.02 -11.55
CA ARG A 195 19.26 -2.39 -11.17
C ARG A 195 18.09 -3.06 -10.48
N ILE A 196 17.50 -2.36 -9.50
CA ILE A 196 16.29 -2.80 -8.80
C ILE A 196 15.14 -3.06 -9.79
N CYS A 197 14.94 -2.16 -10.76
CA CYS A 197 13.94 -2.30 -11.82
C CYS A 197 14.17 -3.55 -12.67
N ARG A 198 15.42 -3.82 -13.09
CA ARG A 198 15.77 -5.03 -13.84
C ARG A 198 15.52 -6.28 -13.02
N ASP A 199 15.88 -6.30 -11.75
CA ASP A 199 15.66 -7.46 -10.88
C ASP A 199 14.17 -7.77 -10.74
N LEU A 200 13.31 -6.75 -10.65
CA LEU A 200 11.86 -6.93 -10.57
C LEU A 200 11.23 -7.39 -11.89
N THR A 201 11.74 -6.91 -13.02
CA THR A 201 11.16 -7.21 -14.35
C THR A 201 11.72 -8.48 -14.98
N THR A 202 12.90 -8.95 -14.57
CA THR A 202 13.55 -10.14 -15.13
C THR A 202 13.49 -11.36 -14.21
N ALA A 203 13.44 -11.18 -12.89
CA ALA A 203 13.39 -12.32 -11.98
C ALA A 203 11.96 -12.88 -11.92
N LYS A 204 11.82 -14.10 -12.44
CA LYS A 204 10.58 -14.90 -12.34
C LYS A 204 10.23 -15.30 -10.89
N ASP A 205 11.17 -15.14 -9.96
CA ASP A 205 11.11 -15.56 -8.54
C ASP A 205 11.77 -14.51 -7.62
N SER A 206 11.69 -13.21 -7.93
CA SER A 206 12.08 -12.19 -6.95
C SER A 206 11.12 -12.28 -5.77
N GLY A 207 11.64 -12.76 -4.64
CA GLY A 207 10.92 -13.04 -3.38
C GLY A 207 10.29 -11.80 -2.76
N VAL A 208 9.34 -11.18 -3.46
CA VAL A 208 8.33 -10.29 -2.88
C VAL A 208 7.67 -11.11 -1.78
N ILE A 209 7.89 -10.68 -0.55
CA ILE A 209 7.50 -11.40 0.63
C ILE A 209 5.96 -11.42 0.60
N GLY A 210 5.42 -12.58 0.18
CA GLY A 210 4.05 -13.07 0.16
C GLY A 210 2.89 -12.12 -0.11
N VAL A 211 2.70 -11.80 -1.39
CA VAL A 211 1.34 -11.79 -1.93
C VAL A 211 1.00 -13.24 -2.28
N GLU A 212 0.33 -13.96 -1.37
CA GLU A 212 -0.39 -15.18 -1.76
C GLU A 212 -1.56 -14.76 -2.65
N GLY A 213 -1.23 -14.53 -3.91
CA GLY A 213 -2.08 -14.01 -4.96
C GLY A 213 -1.25 -14.00 -6.23
N SER A 214 -1.21 -15.17 -6.88
CA SER A 214 -0.49 -15.53 -8.11
C SER A 214 -0.64 -14.54 -9.29
N ASP A 215 -1.46 -13.51 -9.15
CA ASP A 215 -1.78 -12.56 -10.21
C ASP A 215 -0.86 -11.32 -10.19
N THR A 216 -0.34 -10.90 -9.03
CA THR A 216 0.47 -9.66 -8.94
C THR A 216 1.87 -9.79 -9.53
N GLN A 217 2.45 -10.98 -9.56
CA GLN A 217 3.78 -11.23 -10.11
C GLN A 217 3.75 -11.37 -11.64
N ALA A 218 2.63 -11.85 -12.19
CA ALA A 218 2.42 -11.92 -13.64
C ALA A 218 2.36 -10.51 -14.28
N ASP A 219 1.76 -9.54 -13.57
CA ASP A 219 1.60 -8.16 -14.06
C ASP A 219 2.93 -7.37 -14.17
N VAL A 220 4.00 -7.80 -13.49
CA VAL A 220 5.31 -7.12 -13.53
C VAL A 220 6.17 -7.59 -14.70
N LEU A 221 6.03 -8.85 -15.13
CA LEU A 221 6.85 -9.45 -16.19
C LEU A 221 6.53 -8.88 -17.58
N GLU A 222 5.33 -8.36 -17.79
CA GLU A 222 4.92 -7.69 -19.04
C GLU A 222 5.03 -6.15 -18.94
N CYS A 223 5.71 -5.64 -17.92
CA CYS A 223 5.82 -4.21 -17.70
C CYS A 223 6.75 -3.55 -18.75
N ASP A 224 6.18 -2.68 -19.59
CA ASP A 224 6.93 -1.80 -20.51
C ASP A 224 7.58 -0.64 -19.72
N VAL A 225 8.60 -0.96 -18.92
CA VAL A 225 9.39 0.01 -18.18
C VAL A 225 10.83 -0.02 -18.65
N ASP A 226 11.37 1.17 -18.90
CA ASP A 226 12.76 1.35 -19.31
C ASP A 226 13.68 1.40 -18.07
N CYS A 227 14.19 0.23 -17.68
CA CYS A 227 15.14 0.11 -16.57
C CYS A 227 16.57 0.56 -16.91
N ASP A 228 16.85 0.85 -18.18
CA ASP A 228 18.19 1.20 -18.70
C ASP A 228 18.37 2.71 -18.93
N PHE A 229 17.39 3.53 -18.56
CA PHE A 229 17.35 4.98 -18.81
C PHE A 229 17.34 5.34 -20.30
N ALA A 230 17.13 4.39 -21.20
CA ALA A 230 17.28 4.55 -22.63
C ALA A 230 16.01 5.15 -23.29
N THR A 231 15.52 6.27 -22.74
CA THR A 231 14.40 7.09 -23.25
C THR A 231 13.58 6.43 -24.35
N ARG A 232 12.74 5.45 -24.03
CA ARG A 232 11.56 5.19 -24.87
C ARG A 232 10.42 6.05 -24.37
N SER A 233 10.16 7.08 -25.17
CA SER A 233 9.10 8.07 -25.05
C SER A 233 7.70 7.44 -24.88
N GLY A 234 7.37 7.03 -23.66
CA GLY A 234 6.00 6.79 -23.20
C GLY A 234 5.67 7.84 -22.14
N PHE A 235 4.96 8.89 -22.52
CA PHE A 235 4.66 10.05 -21.67
C PHE A 235 3.86 9.63 -20.42
N VAL A 236 4.52 9.54 -19.27
CA VAL A 236 3.85 9.79 -17.98
C VAL A 236 3.82 11.30 -17.81
N VAL A 237 2.63 11.91 -17.83
CA VAL A 237 2.47 13.34 -17.56
C VAL A 237 2.66 13.56 -16.06
N ALA A 238 3.92 13.76 -15.65
CA ALA A 238 4.21 14.38 -14.38
C ALA A 238 3.75 15.85 -14.49
N VAL A 239 2.71 16.21 -13.73
CA VAL A 239 2.36 17.62 -13.55
C VAL A 239 3.49 18.23 -12.73
N ALA A 240 4.44 18.86 -13.41
CA ALA A 240 5.45 19.68 -12.78
C ALA A 240 4.73 20.83 -12.05
N ILE A 241 4.62 20.73 -10.72
CA ILE A 241 4.25 21.87 -9.88
C ILE A 241 5.50 22.75 -9.77
N LEU A 242 5.77 23.48 -10.86
CA LEU A 242 6.69 24.59 -10.88
C LEU A 242 5.89 25.82 -10.43
N GLY A 243 5.79 26.03 -9.12
CA GLY A 243 5.19 27.25 -8.58
C GLY A 243 4.55 27.06 -7.22
N LEU A 244 5.36 27.21 -6.16
CA LEU A 244 5.06 27.92 -4.91
C LEU A 244 6.18 27.62 -3.90
N LEU A 245 7.33 28.24 -4.11
CA LEU A 245 8.24 28.64 -3.04
C LEU A 245 8.13 30.16 -2.93
N LEU A 246 7.11 30.60 -2.21
CA LEU A 246 7.01 31.85 -1.47
C LEU A 246 6.39 31.50 -0.11
#